data_AF-A0A3S0FTC2-F1
#
_entry.id   AF-A0A3S0FTC2-F1
#
_cell.length_a   1.000
_cell.length_b   1.000
_cell.length_c   1.000
_cell.angle_alpha   90.00
_cell.angle_beta   90.00
_cell.angle_gamma   90.00
#
_symmetry.space_group_name_H-M   'P 1'
#
loop_
_entity.id
_entity.type
_entity.pdbx_description
1 polymer ?
#
loop_
_entity_poly.entity_id
_entity_poly.type
_entity_poly.pdbx_seq_one_letter_code
_entity_poly.pdbx_strand_id
1 'polypeptide(L)'
;MEGRRLHLAVIDRLEHALALAAYIVLRHGAVYAPYIDRLERELEVARRNDPKERAKRILETYTLEGGRKAIRSSQSRLCSSEGPTP
;
A
#
# COMPACT_ATOMS: atom_id res chain seq x y z
N MET A 1 10.87 9.57 -4.82
CA MET A 1 10.62 8.24 -5.43
C MET A 1 11.30 7.11 -4.65
N GLU A 2 12.31 7.38 -3.81
CA GLU A 2 12.99 6.40 -2.92
C GLU A 2 12.10 5.47 -2.10
N GLY A 3 11.09 6.00 -1.38
CA GLY A 3 10.39 5.23 -0.35
C GLY A 3 9.65 3.99 -0.85
N ARG A 4 9.11 4.03 -2.08
CA ARG A 4 8.45 2.87 -2.70
C ARG A 4 9.44 1.77 -3.06
N ARG A 5 10.64 2.14 -3.49
CA ARG A 5 11.68 1.18 -3.91
C ARG A 5 12.23 0.43 -2.70
N LEU A 6 12.42 1.13 -1.59
CA LEU A 6 12.82 0.53 -0.32
C LEU A 6 11.75 -0.42 0.22
N HIS A 7 10.47 -0.05 0.10
CA HIS A 7 9.36 -0.89 0.54
C HIS A 7 9.29 -2.22 -0.21
N LEU A 8 9.40 -2.20 -1.55
CA LEU A 8 9.43 -3.42 -2.36
C LEU A 8 10.64 -4.29 -2.03
N ALA A 9 11.81 -3.68 -1.85
CA ALA A 9 13.02 -4.42 -1.47
C ALA A 9 12.91 -5.08 -0.08
N VAL A 10 12.14 -4.51 0.85
CA VAL A 10 11.86 -5.11 2.16
C VAL A 10 10.93 -6.32 2.01
N ILE A 11 9.89 -6.22 1.19
CA ILE A 11 8.98 -7.34 0.91
C ILE A 11 9.77 -8.51 0.30
N ASP A 12 10.58 -8.25 -0.72
CA ASP A 12 11.39 -9.30 -1.38
C ASP A 12 12.34 -10.00 -0.39
N ARG A 13 12.92 -9.24 0.56
CA ARG A 13 13.78 -9.81 1.61
C ARG A 13 13.00 -10.67 2.59
N LEU A 14 11.81 -10.24 3.01
CA LEU A 14 10.96 -11.00 3.92
C LEU A 14 10.47 -12.30 3.27
N GLU A 15 10.12 -12.28 1.98
CA GLU A 15 9.74 -13.49 1.24
C GLU A 15 10.90 -14.49 1.12
N HIS A 16 12.11 -14.01 0.82
CA HIS A 16 13.30 -14.88 0.82
C HIS A 16 13.62 -15.45 2.20
N ALA A 17 13.52 -14.64 3.24
CA ALA A 17 13.74 -15.10 4.62
C ALA A 17 12.72 -16.16 5.02
N LEU A 18 11.45 -15.99 4.63
CA LEU A 18 10.39 -16.96 4.88
C LEU A 18 10.67 -18.30 4.18
N ALA A 19 11.09 -18.26 2.91
CA ALA A 19 11.47 -19.47 2.17
C ALA A 19 12.65 -20.21 2.84
N LEU A 20 13.66 -19.48 3.32
CA LEU A 20 14.79 -20.05 4.05
C LEU A 20 14.36 -20.67 5.39
N ALA A 21 13.52 -19.97 6.14
CA ALA A 21 12.98 -20.49 7.40
C ALA A 21 12.18 -21.77 7.16
N ALA A 22 11.38 -21.84 6.09
CA ALA A 22 10.59 -23.02 5.75
C ALA A 22 11.49 -24.22 5.42
N TYR A 23 12.57 -23.98 4.67
CA TYR A 23 13.60 -24.98 4.42
C TYR A 23 14.24 -25.49 5.72
N ILE A 24 14.58 -24.58 6.64
CA ILE A 24 15.19 -24.95 7.92
C ILE A 24 14.23 -25.78 8.77
N VAL A 25 12.94 -25.41 8.83
CA VAL A 25 11.91 -26.19 9.56
C VAL A 25 11.80 -27.60 9.00
N LEU A 26 11.75 -27.76 7.67
CA LEU A 26 11.68 -29.08 7.04
C LEU A 26 12.93 -29.92 7.32
N ARG A 27 14.11 -29.30 7.36
CA ARG A 27 15.40 -30.01 7.51
C ARG A 27 15.79 -30.27 8.96
N HIS A 28 15.48 -29.35 9.87
CA HIS A 28 15.97 -29.35 11.25
C HIS A 28 14.84 -29.42 12.30
N GLY A 29 13.58 -29.50 11.85
CA GLY A 29 12.42 -29.75 12.68
C GLY A 29 11.65 -28.50 13.11
N ALA A 30 10.52 -28.74 13.77
CA ALA A 30 9.53 -27.72 14.11
C ALA A 30 9.99 -26.68 15.14
N VAL A 31 11.18 -26.82 15.74
CA VAL A 31 11.74 -25.82 16.67
C VAL A 31 11.89 -24.43 16.03
N TYR A 32 12.01 -24.38 14.69
CA TYR A 32 12.09 -23.13 13.94
C TYR A 32 10.74 -22.60 13.45
N ALA A 33 9.63 -23.31 13.69
CA ALA A 33 8.30 -22.86 13.28
C ALA A 33 7.94 -21.44 13.77
N PRO A 34 8.32 -20.98 14.99
CA PRO A 34 8.05 -19.61 15.42
C PRO A 34 8.66 -18.53 14.52
N TYR A 35 9.72 -18.83 13.76
CA TYR A 35 10.29 -17.89 12.79
C TYR A 35 9.39 -17.70 11.58
N ILE A 36 8.68 -18.74 11.15
CA ILE A 36 7.68 -18.67 10.09
C ILE A 36 6.55 -17.72 10.51
N ASP A 37 5.95 -17.98 11.67
CA ASP A 37 4.83 -17.18 12.18
C ASP A 37 5.20 -15.70 12.30
N ARG A 38 6.43 -15.41 12.74
CA ARG A 38 6.94 -14.05 12.85
C ARG A 38 7.13 -13.39 11.48
N LEU A 39 7.79 -14.08 10.54
CA LEU A 39 8.07 -13.57 9.20
C LEU A 39 6.80 -13.34 8.39
N GLU A 40 5.80 -14.22 8.52
CA GLU A 40 4.49 -14.04 7.89
C GLU A 40 3.78 -12.78 8.41
N ARG A 41 3.82 -12.54 9.73
CA ARG A 41 3.26 -11.32 10.32
C ARG A 41 3.98 -10.06 9.82
N GLU A 42 5.30 -10.08 9.79
CA GLU A 42 6.09 -8.94 9.30
C GLU A 42 5.81 -8.67 7.80
N LEU A 43 5.69 -9.73 6.99
CA LEU A 43 5.35 -9.62 5.57
C LEU A 43 3.95 -9.05 5.35
N GLU A 44 2.96 -9.51 6.12
CA GLU A 44 1.59 -8.98 6.06
C GLU A 44 1.55 -7.49 6.44
N VAL A 45 2.28 -7.09 7.49
CA VAL A 45 2.40 -5.68 7.89
C VAL A 45 3.06 -4.84 6.80
N ALA A 46 4.13 -5.36 6.18
CA ALA A 46 4.79 -4.69 5.07
C ALA A 46 3.82 -4.52 3.89
N ARG A 47 3.14 -5.58 3.46
CA ARG A 47 2.16 -5.53 2.36
C ARG A 47 1.03 -4.52 2.63
N ARG A 48 0.51 -4.44 3.85
CA ARG A 48 -0.52 -3.46 4.24
C ARG A 48 -0.04 -2.01 4.22
N ASN A 49 1.25 -1.77 4.39
CA ASN A 49 1.84 -0.44 4.31
C ASN A 49 2.17 -0.01 2.88
N ASP A 50 1.77 -0.79 1.87
CA ASP A 50 1.92 -0.39 0.49
C ASP A 50 1.27 0.99 0.26
N PRO A 51 2.02 1.98 -0.24
CA PRO A 51 1.52 3.34 -0.37
C PRO A 51 0.31 3.45 -1.32
N LYS A 52 0.12 2.49 -2.22
CA LYS A 52 -1.04 2.43 -3.14
C LYS A 52 -2.28 1.95 -2.40
N GLU A 53 -2.18 0.90 -1.60
CA GLU A 53 -3.27 0.44 -0.73
C GLU A 53 -3.61 1.49 0.34
N ARG A 54 -2.59 2.17 0.89
CA ARG A 54 -2.79 3.31 1.78
C ARG A 54 -3.53 4.46 1.08
N ALA A 55 -3.12 4.83 -0.14
CA ALA A 55 -3.81 5.85 -0.93
C ALA A 55 -5.25 5.45 -1.28
N LYS A 56 -5.47 4.18 -1.62
CA LYS A 56 -6.80 3.62 -1.88
C LYS A 56 -7.69 3.68 -0.65
N ARG A 57 -7.22 3.24 0.52
CA ARG A 57 -7.96 3.35 1.79
C ARG A 57 -8.29 4.79 2.15
N ILE A 58 -7.34 5.71 1.94
CA ILE A 58 -7.54 7.15 2.13
C ILE A 58 -8.70 7.61 1.22
N LEU A 59 -8.64 7.31 -0.07
CA LEU A 59 -9.71 7.66 -1.02
C LEU A 59 -11.05 7.03 -0.65
N GLU A 60 -11.09 5.75 -0.29
CA GLU A 60 -12.30 5.04 0.16
C GLU A 60 -12.94 5.71 1.39
N THR A 61 -12.10 6.13 2.36
CA THR A 61 -12.54 6.90 3.55
C THR A 61 -13.15 8.24 3.15
N TYR A 62 -12.62 8.89 2.12
CA TYR A 62 -13.17 10.15 1.59
C TYR A 62 -14.42 9.95 0.70
N THR A 63 -14.69 8.73 0.23
CA THR A 63 -15.85 8.44 -0.63
C THR A 63 -17.05 7.83 0.08
N LEU A 64 -16.88 7.15 1.22
CA LEU A 64 -17.98 6.36 1.82
C LEU A 64 -18.84 7.07 2.87
N GLU A 65 -18.36 8.10 3.59
CA GLU A 65 -19.19 8.80 4.61
C GLU A 65 -19.02 10.34 4.67
N GLY A 66 -18.32 10.97 3.72
CA GLY A 66 -17.92 12.38 3.82
C GLY A 66 -18.50 13.29 2.76
N GLY A 67 -19.81 13.57 2.79
CA GLY A 67 -20.53 14.47 1.87
C GLY A 67 -20.12 15.96 1.89
N ARG A 68 -18.83 16.34 2.03
CA ARG A 68 -18.40 17.75 1.95
C ARG A 68 -17.12 18.08 1.19
N LYS A 69 -16.30 17.11 0.75
CA LYS A 69 -15.10 17.41 -0.05
C LYS A 69 -14.80 16.35 -1.11
N ALA A 70 -15.82 15.96 -1.88
CA ALA A 70 -15.55 15.39 -3.19
C ALA A 70 -14.75 16.43 -3.96
N ILE A 71 -13.46 16.17 -4.20
CA ILE A 71 -12.66 16.98 -5.12
C ILE A 71 -13.36 16.83 -6.47
N ARG A 72 -14.22 17.80 -6.80
CA ARG A 72 -14.76 17.95 -8.13
C ARG A 72 -13.57 18.12 -9.05
N SER A 73 -13.27 17.10 -9.83
CA SER A 73 -12.41 17.13 -11.01
C SER A 73 -12.94 18.06 -12.12
N SER A 74 -13.64 19.14 -11.75
CA SER A 74 -14.40 20.04 -12.63
C SER A 74 -13.90 21.49 -12.60
N GLN A 75 -12.78 21.82 -11.94
CA GLN A 75 -12.16 23.14 -12.04
C GLN A 75 -11.15 23.23 -13.20
N SER A 76 -11.51 22.78 -14.40
CA SER A 76 -10.72 23.02 -15.61
C SER A 76 -11.48 23.71 -16.75
N ARG A 77 -12.68 24.26 -16.48
CA ARG A 77 -13.42 25.03 -17.49
C ARG A 77 -14.08 26.28 -16.91
N LEU A 78 -13.28 27.28 -16.57
CA LEU A 78 -13.76 28.67 -16.54
C LEU A 78 -12.69 29.56 -17.17
N CYS A 79 -12.64 29.51 -18.49
CA CYS A 79 -12.10 30.60 -19.30
C CYS A 79 -12.76 30.52 -20.69
N SER A 80 -13.95 31.08 -20.80
CA SER A 80 -14.43 31.66 -22.06
C SER A 80 -15.03 33.00 -21.69
N SER A 81 -14.29 34.06 -22.01
CA SER A 81 -14.73 35.44 -21.93
C SER A 81 -15.81 35.67 -22.99
N GLU A 82 -17.05 35.90 -22.58
CA GLU A 82 -18.05 36.51 -23.45
C GLU A 82 -18.42 37.86 -22.81
N GLY A 83 -17.84 38.93 -23.38
CA GLY A 83 -18.19 40.31 -23.03
C GLY A 83 -19.57 40.69 -23.59
N PRO A 84 -20.17 41.78 -23.10
CA PRO A 84 -21.50 42.19 -23.54
C PRO A 84 -21.43 42.75 -24.97
N THR A 85 -22.29 42.25 -25.86
CA THR A 85 -22.57 42.86 -27.16
C THR A 85 -23.51 44.08 -27.01
N PRO A 86 -23.35 45.12 -27.85
CA PRO A 86 -23.97 46.45 -27.70
C PRO A 86 -25.49 46.49 -27.93
#